data_AF-A0A3M2D4G6-F1
#
_entry.id   AF-A0A3M2D4G6-F1
#
_cell.length_a   1.000
_cell.length_b   1.000
_cell.length_c   1.000
_cell.angle_alpha   90.00
_cell.angle_beta   90.00
_cell.angle_gamma   90.00
#
_symmetry.space_group_name_H-M   'P 1'
#
loop_
_entity.id
_entity.type
_entity.pdbx_description
1 polymer ?
#
loop_
_entity_poly.entity_id
_entity_poly.type
_entity_poly.pdbx_seq_one_letter_code
_entity_poly.pdbx_strand_id
1 'polypeptide(L)'
;MKIRFVQKRIFLFLGFMKRVLFMLFLFASGVQSLLGQSVEKIIIIPFENKSTIDNKAEFNWIGEAIAKSLTDILANSKEAKVIVGVVSDEERRLLQNQLGISSASVLSLATSLKLAKLADATILVVGEYNVFPAQGEVAATVSIKSRLIRIKEGRFLEENERGFSKPIDLSDALTKLQDLQGKLAYQVLLRTYTQPLPFAERDFVRISNKIPSRAFEAYIKGLLSASDSGLREAFLRNAIRIYEQEKAEKGEVADDAKVYSDAILELGYLYMNQGKLDEAIEYLSKIPESDSHYEEAALFIGSIYWRQKSYERALATMRSVAESLQLVDIFNMVGAIAVEASQSEKRDKRKSAALLEEGLKFLKTAVDSSPENTQARFNYGFALFLNKDYVSAAENLTQVVASNPSDGEAYYILAKALEEMEDKQKAADFDNQARRFLKRYAELESSWRRDKTFYIQMRFRLPSREEIGAMILAEKTKKLSKPEKRFVTEAERFLEQAKDFYKNGNDEQALNLLRRVLAIEPMTAEAYFLIGQIYLRQGEMEQAVANLKTALFWNNQLIDAYISLGKIFIEKGDCLQAKNQLEAAKEVNPDNEEVIALQRQVERCSR
;
A
#
# COMPACT_ATOMS: atom_id res chain seq x y z
N MET A 1 -37.42 -63.37 -10.47
CA MET A 1 -36.08 -62.83 -10.82
C MET A 1 -35.99 -61.29 -10.84
N LYS A 2 -37.07 -60.53 -11.07
CA LYS A 2 -37.05 -59.04 -11.10
C LYS A 2 -36.93 -58.32 -9.74
N ILE A 3 -37.39 -58.91 -8.62
CA ILE A 3 -37.41 -58.23 -7.31
C ILE A 3 -36.01 -58.15 -6.65
N ARG A 4 -35.19 -59.21 -6.80
CA ARG A 4 -33.81 -59.22 -6.25
C ARG A 4 -32.88 -58.22 -6.94
N PHE A 5 -33.14 -57.85 -8.20
CA PHE A 5 -32.32 -56.88 -8.94
C PHE A 5 -32.58 -55.44 -8.52
N VAL A 6 -33.83 -55.12 -8.16
CA VAL A 6 -34.23 -53.79 -7.66
C VAL A 6 -33.71 -53.56 -6.24
N GLN A 7 -33.81 -54.56 -5.35
CA GLN A 7 -33.25 -54.45 -4.00
C GLN A 7 -31.72 -54.26 -3.99
N LYS A 8 -30.99 -54.93 -4.88
CA LYS A 8 -29.52 -54.79 -4.96
C LYS A 8 -29.09 -53.39 -5.44
N ARG A 9 -29.84 -52.79 -6.37
CA ARG A 9 -29.60 -51.40 -6.82
C ARG A 9 -29.94 -50.37 -5.74
N ILE A 10 -31.03 -50.56 -5.00
CA ILE A 10 -31.40 -49.67 -3.88
C ILE A 10 -30.33 -49.73 -2.77
N PHE A 11 -29.81 -50.93 -2.45
CA PHE A 11 -28.78 -51.08 -1.42
C PHE A 11 -27.43 -50.47 -1.84
N LEU A 12 -27.04 -50.60 -3.12
CA LEU A 12 -25.87 -49.90 -3.65
C LEU A 12 -26.05 -48.38 -3.66
N PHE A 13 -27.25 -47.89 -4.00
CA PHE A 13 -27.54 -46.46 -4.07
C PHE A 13 -27.58 -45.82 -2.67
N LEU A 14 -28.13 -46.50 -1.66
CA LEU A 14 -28.07 -46.05 -0.26
C LEU A 14 -26.65 -46.09 0.31
N GLY A 15 -25.83 -47.09 -0.07
CA GLY A 15 -24.42 -47.15 0.31
C GLY A 15 -23.59 -46.02 -0.31
N PHE A 16 -23.86 -45.68 -1.57
CA PHE A 16 -23.25 -44.54 -2.25
C PHE A 16 -23.68 -43.21 -1.64
N MET A 17 -24.99 -43.02 -1.39
CA MET A 17 -25.53 -41.84 -0.70
C MET A 17 -24.96 -41.67 0.69
N LYS A 18 -24.78 -42.74 1.50
CA LYS A 18 -24.15 -42.64 2.83
C LYS A 18 -22.67 -42.24 2.74
N ARG A 19 -21.93 -42.71 1.73
CA ARG A 19 -20.52 -42.29 1.52
C ARG A 19 -20.41 -40.85 1.02
N VAL A 20 -21.33 -40.41 0.17
CA VAL A 20 -21.43 -39.02 -0.29
C VAL A 20 -21.87 -38.11 0.86
N LEU A 21 -22.82 -38.53 1.71
CA LEU A 21 -23.22 -37.78 2.90
C LEU A 21 -22.09 -37.72 3.93
N PHE A 22 -21.33 -38.80 4.13
CA PHE A 22 -20.19 -38.83 5.06
C PHE A 22 -19.00 -38.01 4.54
N MET A 23 -18.75 -38.00 3.23
CA MET A 23 -17.81 -37.05 2.61
C MET A 23 -18.30 -35.60 2.71
N LEU A 24 -19.59 -35.33 2.49
CA LEU A 24 -20.18 -34.01 2.69
C LEU A 24 -20.16 -33.59 4.16
N PHE A 25 -20.23 -34.53 5.11
CA PHE A 25 -20.11 -34.25 6.55
C PHE A 25 -18.66 -34.02 6.97
N LEU A 26 -17.68 -34.72 6.38
CA LEU A 26 -16.23 -34.47 6.55
C LEU A 26 -15.79 -33.16 5.87
N PHE A 27 -16.41 -32.79 4.74
CA PHE A 27 -16.25 -31.46 4.13
C PHE A 27 -16.98 -30.38 4.93
N ALA A 28 -18.18 -30.63 5.48
CA ALA A 28 -18.90 -29.64 6.29
C ALA A 28 -18.22 -29.39 7.64
N SER A 29 -17.67 -30.42 8.29
CA SER A 29 -16.92 -30.27 9.55
C SER A 29 -15.51 -29.68 9.36
N GLY A 30 -14.91 -29.80 8.18
CA GLY A 30 -13.65 -29.12 7.81
C GLY A 30 -13.83 -27.70 7.24
N VAL A 31 -15.02 -27.35 6.76
CA VAL A 31 -15.30 -26.04 6.12
C VAL A 31 -16.08 -25.09 7.06
N GLN A 32 -16.74 -25.60 8.11
CA GLN A 32 -17.44 -24.74 9.09
C GLN A 32 -16.51 -23.94 10.01
N SER A 33 -15.20 -24.26 10.11
CA SER A 33 -14.26 -23.47 10.93
C SER A 33 -13.57 -22.32 10.18
N LEU A 34 -13.76 -22.21 8.86
CA LEU A 34 -13.14 -21.19 8.01
C LEU A 34 -14.10 -20.07 7.56
N LEU A 35 -15.38 -20.18 7.92
CA LEU A 35 -16.40 -19.17 7.66
C LEU A 35 -16.60 -18.34 8.93
N GLY A 36 -15.82 -17.27 9.10
CA GLY A 36 -16.14 -16.22 10.08
C GLY A 36 -15.01 -15.69 10.96
N GLN A 37 -13.75 -15.74 10.55
CA GLN A 37 -12.68 -15.06 11.29
C GLN A 37 -12.19 -13.85 10.49
N SER A 38 -12.36 -12.65 11.04
CA SER A 38 -11.66 -11.46 10.57
C SER A 38 -10.16 -11.75 10.64
N VAL A 39 -9.49 -11.76 9.49
CA VAL A 39 -8.03 -11.92 9.43
C VAL A 39 -7.41 -10.73 10.17
N GLU A 40 -6.74 -10.99 11.29
CA GLU A 40 -6.01 -9.93 12.02
C GLU A 40 -4.96 -9.31 11.09
N LYS A 41 -4.94 -7.98 10.97
CA LYS A 41 -3.91 -7.23 10.25
C LYS A 41 -2.94 -6.63 11.28
N ILE A 42 -1.71 -7.14 11.29
CA ILE A 42 -0.69 -6.82 12.28
C ILE A 42 0.25 -5.76 11.71
N ILE A 43 0.50 -4.69 12.47
CA ILE A 43 1.60 -3.75 12.20
C ILE A 43 2.67 -3.88 13.26
N ILE A 44 3.93 -3.90 12.83
CA ILE A 44 5.10 -3.93 13.69
C ILE A 44 5.85 -2.62 13.55
N ILE A 45 6.10 -1.97 14.67
CA ILE A 45 6.86 -0.71 14.74
C ILE A 45 8.28 -1.02 15.25
N PRO A 46 9.32 -0.29 14.79
CA PRO A 46 10.68 -0.47 15.27
C PRO A 46 10.78 -0.36 16.79
N PHE A 47 11.50 -1.29 17.41
CA PHE A 47 11.59 -1.35 18.87
C PHE A 47 12.52 -0.25 19.41
N GLU A 48 12.21 0.26 20.59
CA GLU A 48 12.99 1.34 21.21
C GLU A 48 14.27 0.79 21.87
N ASN A 49 15.41 1.45 21.62
CA ASN A 49 16.66 1.14 22.30
C ASN A 49 16.68 1.76 23.70
N LYS A 50 16.76 0.96 24.76
CA LYS A 50 16.87 1.41 26.17
C LYS A 50 18.25 1.18 26.79
N SER A 51 19.23 0.73 26.01
CA SER A 51 20.57 0.39 26.50
C SER A 51 21.22 1.59 27.23
N THR A 52 21.40 1.49 28.55
CA THR A 52 21.65 2.62 29.47
C THR A 52 23.11 3.09 29.59
N ILE A 53 24.05 2.58 28.79
CA ILE A 53 25.46 2.98 28.86
C ILE A 53 25.85 3.69 27.55
N ASP A 54 26.08 5.00 27.65
CA ASP A 54 26.64 5.90 26.63
C ASP A 54 25.98 5.86 25.24
N ASN A 55 24.64 5.95 25.20
CA ASN A 55 23.85 6.19 23.99
C ASN A 55 24.41 5.47 22.75
N LYS A 56 24.67 4.17 22.90
CA LYS A 56 25.42 3.35 21.94
C LYS A 56 24.63 3.20 20.64
N ALA A 57 24.76 4.22 19.79
CA ALA A 57 24.12 4.31 18.49
C ALA A 57 24.47 3.12 17.59
N GLU A 58 25.59 2.45 17.86
CA GLU A 58 26.02 1.21 17.22
C GLU A 58 24.97 0.08 17.28
N PHE A 59 24.04 0.10 18.24
CA PHE A 59 22.98 -0.90 18.39
C PHE A 59 21.60 -0.44 17.90
N ASN A 60 21.43 0.82 17.47
CA ASN A 60 20.12 1.35 17.07
C ASN A 60 19.48 0.57 15.91
N TRP A 61 20.28 -0.14 15.12
CA TRP A 61 19.81 -1.00 14.03
C TRP A 61 18.94 -2.16 14.50
N ILE A 62 19.09 -2.62 15.75
CA ILE A 62 18.35 -3.78 16.28
C ILE A 62 16.84 -3.53 16.30
N GLY A 63 16.41 -2.30 16.56
CA GLY A 63 15.00 -1.93 16.59
C GLY A 63 14.30 -2.16 15.25
N GLU A 64 14.93 -1.69 14.17
CA GLU A 64 14.45 -1.89 12.80
C GLU A 64 14.60 -3.35 12.38
N ALA A 65 15.69 -4.02 12.78
CA ALA A 65 15.91 -5.43 12.50
C ALA A 65 14.81 -6.32 13.08
N ILE A 66 14.36 -6.04 14.32
CA ILE A 66 13.23 -6.75 14.93
C ILE A 66 11.96 -6.53 14.10
N ALA A 67 11.66 -5.29 13.72
CA ALA A 67 10.47 -4.99 12.94
C ALA A 67 10.46 -5.69 11.57
N LYS A 68 11.54 -5.54 10.78
CA LYS A 68 11.69 -6.19 9.46
C LYS A 68 11.57 -7.72 9.56
N SER A 69 12.29 -8.32 10.51
CA SER A 69 12.28 -9.78 10.71
C SER A 69 10.89 -10.29 11.08
N LEU A 70 10.21 -9.65 12.03
CA LEU A 70 8.83 -10.03 12.38
C LEU A 70 7.88 -9.88 11.20
N THR A 71 7.97 -8.79 10.44
CA THR A 71 7.15 -8.56 9.24
C THR A 71 7.32 -9.71 8.25
N ASP A 72 8.56 -10.05 7.89
CA ASP A 72 8.87 -11.10 6.93
C ASP A 72 8.42 -12.48 7.40
N ILE A 73 8.68 -12.80 8.68
CA ILE A 73 8.31 -14.09 9.27
C ILE A 73 6.79 -14.27 9.31
N LEU A 74 6.06 -13.24 9.74
CA LEU A 74 4.61 -13.29 9.85
C LEU A 74 3.94 -13.31 8.46
N ALA A 75 4.45 -12.54 7.50
CA ALA A 75 3.95 -12.53 6.13
C ALA A 75 4.15 -13.87 5.41
N ASN A 76 5.26 -14.57 5.70
CA ASN A 76 5.60 -15.87 5.12
C ASN A 76 5.06 -17.07 5.92
N SER A 77 4.31 -16.85 7.01
CA SER A 77 3.67 -17.91 7.81
C SER A 77 2.63 -18.76 7.06
N LYS A 78 2.36 -18.44 5.79
CA LYS A 78 1.59 -19.26 4.85
C LYS A 78 2.20 -20.63 4.61
N GLU A 79 3.54 -20.76 4.62
CA GLU A 79 4.21 -22.08 4.63
C GLU A 79 3.73 -22.95 5.80
N ALA A 80 3.23 -22.30 6.86
CA ALA A 80 2.76 -22.88 8.10
C ALA A 80 1.21 -22.89 8.23
N LYS A 81 0.47 -22.65 7.13
CA LYS A 81 -1.02 -22.65 7.06
C LYS A 81 -1.73 -21.63 7.96
N VAL A 82 -1.01 -20.62 8.47
CA VAL A 82 -1.59 -19.51 9.23
C VAL A 82 -1.72 -18.32 8.28
N ILE A 83 -2.91 -17.72 8.24
CA ILE A 83 -3.17 -16.53 7.43
C ILE A 83 -3.37 -15.36 8.38
N VAL A 84 -2.37 -14.49 8.45
CA VAL A 84 -2.44 -13.18 9.10
C VAL A 84 -2.14 -12.11 8.06
N GLY A 85 -2.86 -10.99 8.12
CA GLY A 85 -2.49 -9.79 7.40
C GLY A 85 -1.30 -9.15 8.12
N VAL A 86 -0.31 -8.67 7.39
CA VAL A 86 0.82 -7.94 7.96
C VAL A 86 1.03 -6.69 7.13
N VAL A 87 1.14 -5.54 7.81
CA VAL A 87 1.53 -4.28 7.19
C VAL A 87 2.99 -4.41 6.77
N SER A 88 3.26 -4.31 5.47
CA SER A 88 4.61 -4.38 4.92
C SER A 88 5.46 -3.20 5.38
N ASP A 89 6.79 -3.34 5.31
CA ASP A 89 7.69 -2.23 5.65
C ASP A 89 7.54 -1.07 4.64
N GLU A 90 7.26 -1.35 3.36
CA GLU A 90 6.95 -0.34 2.34
C GLU A 90 5.67 0.43 2.71
N GLU A 91 4.59 -0.28 3.06
CA GLU A 91 3.33 0.33 3.49
C GLU A 91 3.54 1.19 4.75
N ARG A 92 4.28 0.68 5.76
CA ARG A 92 4.61 1.46 6.97
C ARG A 92 5.35 2.75 6.63
N ARG A 93 6.37 2.69 5.78
CA ARG A 93 7.18 3.86 5.38
C ARG A 93 6.35 4.86 4.59
N LEU A 94 5.46 4.40 3.72
CA LEU A 94 4.53 5.25 2.98
C LEU A 94 3.63 6.03 3.94
N LEU A 95 3.06 5.36 4.94
CA LEU A 95 2.23 6.00 5.96
C LEU A 95 3.02 6.96 6.86
N GLN A 96 4.28 6.65 7.18
CA GLN A 96 5.17 7.57 7.90
C GLN A 96 5.45 8.84 7.09
N ASN A 97 5.74 8.70 5.80
CA ASN A 97 5.96 9.83 4.90
C ASN A 97 4.70 10.72 4.78
N GLN A 98 3.52 10.12 4.70
CA GLN A 98 2.24 10.86 4.72
C GLN A 98 2.04 11.67 6.00
N LEU A 99 2.58 11.19 7.13
CA LEU A 99 2.56 11.91 8.40
C LEU A 99 3.74 12.89 8.58
N GLY A 100 4.65 13.01 7.60
CA GLY A 100 5.86 13.82 7.70
C GLY A 100 6.88 13.29 8.71
N ILE A 101 6.86 11.99 8.99
CA ILE A 101 7.70 11.35 10.02
C ILE A 101 8.89 10.69 9.34
N SER A 102 10.10 10.94 9.86
CA SER A 102 11.31 10.26 9.40
C SER A 102 11.26 8.77 9.76
N SER A 103 11.66 7.92 8.82
CA SER A 103 11.74 6.46 9.04
C SER A 103 12.75 6.05 10.12
N ALA A 104 13.70 6.92 10.49
CA ALA A 104 14.66 6.69 11.57
C ALA A 104 14.19 7.20 12.93
N SER A 105 13.00 7.82 13.02
CA SER A 105 12.48 8.37 14.28
C SER A 105 11.97 7.27 15.21
N VAL A 106 12.32 7.35 16.50
CA VAL A 106 11.65 6.59 17.55
C VAL A 106 10.21 7.10 17.67
N LEU A 107 9.25 6.20 17.45
CA LEU A 107 7.84 6.58 17.44
C LEU A 107 7.28 6.55 18.86
N SER A 108 6.55 7.60 19.23
CA SER A 108 5.73 7.56 20.45
C SER A 108 4.63 6.50 20.30
N LEU A 109 4.08 6.02 21.42
CA LEU A 109 2.93 5.10 21.38
C LEU A 109 1.73 5.72 20.65
N ALA A 110 1.47 7.01 20.87
CA ALA A 110 0.44 7.77 20.17
C ALA A 110 0.63 7.76 18.65
N THR A 111 1.87 8.05 18.21
CA THR A 111 2.25 8.03 16.79
C THR A 111 2.11 6.64 16.19
N SER A 112 2.52 5.61 16.94
CA SER A 112 2.42 4.21 16.54
C SER A 112 0.96 3.77 16.34
N LEU A 113 0.07 4.17 17.26
CA LEU A 113 -1.36 3.92 17.15
C LEU A 113 -1.99 4.65 15.95
N LYS A 114 -1.57 5.88 15.69
CA LYS A 114 -2.03 6.65 14.52
C LYS A 114 -1.64 5.95 13.21
N LEU A 115 -0.38 5.52 13.09
CA LEU A 115 0.09 4.75 11.93
C LEU A 115 -0.68 3.44 11.78
N ALA A 116 -0.88 2.73 12.88
CA ALA A 116 -1.61 1.48 12.88
C ALA A 116 -3.05 1.62 12.37
N LYS A 117 -3.73 2.71 12.77
CA LYS A 117 -5.08 3.04 12.29
C LYS A 117 -5.10 3.40 10.80
N LEU A 118 -4.13 4.20 10.34
CA LEU A 118 -4.01 4.53 8.91
C LEU A 118 -3.74 3.30 8.05
N ALA A 119 -3.01 2.32 8.60
CA ALA A 119 -2.77 1.05 7.96
C ALA A 119 -3.96 0.08 8.02
N ASP A 120 -5.10 0.47 8.61
CA ASP A 120 -6.23 -0.42 8.91
C ASP A 120 -5.80 -1.70 9.65
N ALA A 121 -4.78 -1.56 10.51
CA ALA A 121 -4.30 -2.66 11.33
C ALA A 121 -5.27 -2.90 12.49
N THR A 122 -5.42 -4.16 12.90
CA THR A 122 -6.20 -4.58 14.07
C THR A 122 -5.32 -4.79 15.30
N ILE A 123 -4.06 -5.18 15.09
CA ILE A 123 -3.06 -5.40 16.15
C ILE A 123 -1.81 -4.55 15.88
N LEU A 124 -1.34 -3.86 16.92
CA LEU A 124 -0.06 -3.13 16.94
C LEU A 124 0.93 -3.88 17.84
N VAL A 125 2.10 -4.21 17.30
CA VAL A 125 3.24 -4.77 18.06
C VAL A 125 4.24 -3.65 18.35
N VAL A 126 4.49 -3.41 19.65
CA VAL A 126 5.50 -2.46 20.13
C VAL A 126 6.44 -3.15 21.11
N GLY A 127 7.62 -2.58 21.30
CA GLY A 127 8.56 -3.09 22.28
C GLY A 127 9.79 -2.23 22.47
N GLU A 128 10.62 -2.67 23.40
CA GLU A 128 11.90 -2.08 23.76
C GLU A 128 12.95 -3.18 23.87
N TYR A 129 14.21 -2.82 23.74
CA TYR A 129 15.32 -3.73 23.96
C TYR A 129 16.48 -3.08 24.70
N ASN A 130 17.25 -3.90 25.39
CA ASN A 130 18.49 -3.52 26.07
C ASN A 130 19.61 -4.44 25.61
N VAL A 131 20.70 -3.86 25.15
CA VAL A 131 21.94 -4.57 24.83
C VAL A 131 22.92 -4.39 25.98
N PHE A 132 23.41 -5.50 26.50
CA PHE A 132 24.50 -5.54 27.46
C PHE A 132 25.77 -5.93 26.69
N PRO A 133 26.74 -5.00 26.53
CA PRO A 133 27.96 -5.26 25.77
C PRO A 133 28.76 -6.42 26.34
N ALA A 134 29.61 -7.02 25.51
CA ALA A 134 30.53 -8.06 25.96
C ALA A 134 31.49 -7.50 27.04
N GLN A 135 31.71 -8.28 28.10
CA GLN A 135 32.63 -7.95 29.18
C GLN A 135 33.53 -9.16 29.46
N GLY A 136 34.82 -9.04 29.13
CA GLY A 136 35.77 -10.15 29.23
C GLY A 136 35.34 -11.33 28.33
N GLU A 137 35.14 -12.50 28.92
CA GLU A 137 34.68 -13.72 28.23
C GLU A 137 33.15 -13.77 28.03
N VAL A 138 32.40 -12.85 28.65
CA VAL A 138 30.94 -12.83 28.54
C VAL A 138 30.55 -12.18 27.21
N ALA A 139 29.91 -12.94 26.33
CA ALA A 139 29.38 -12.43 25.08
C ALA A 139 28.31 -11.35 25.31
N ALA A 140 28.17 -10.42 24.35
CA ALA A 140 27.11 -9.42 24.41
C ALA A 140 25.74 -10.11 24.43
N THR A 141 24.81 -9.61 25.25
CA THR A 141 23.44 -10.14 25.37
C THR A 141 22.43 -9.07 25.00
N VAL A 142 21.25 -9.50 24.56
CA VAL A 142 20.13 -8.61 24.23
C VAL A 142 18.87 -9.12 24.93
N SER A 143 18.20 -8.23 25.64
CA SER A 143 16.89 -8.46 26.25
C SER A 143 15.84 -7.66 25.47
N ILE A 144 14.76 -8.32 25.06
CA ILE A 144 13.66 -7.76 24.27
C ILE A 144 12.38 -7.89 25.08
N LYS A 145 11.66 -6.78 25.25
CA LYS A 145 10.32 -6.73 25.83
C LYS A 145 9.33 -6.25 24.81
N SER A 146 8.24 -6.98 24.62
CA SER A 146 7.19 -6.61 23.67
C SER A 146 5.79 -6.69 24.28
N ARG A 147 4.91 -5.84 23.78
CA ARG A 147 3.48 -5.86 24.06
C ARG A 147 2.70 -5.74 22.75
N LEU A 148 1.53 -6.35 22.72
CA LEU A 148 0.60 -6.26 21.61
C LEU A 148 -0.62 -5.45 22.05
N ILE A 149 -1.11 -4.58 21.18
CA ILE A 149 -2.23 -3.69 21.45
C ILE A 149 -3.31 -3.97 20.42
N ARG A 150 -4.54 -4.21 20.86
CA ARG A 150 -5.69 -4.29 19.98
C ARG A 150 -6.17 -2.88 19.69
N ILE A 151 -6.03 -2.44 18.44
CA ILE A 151 -6.10 -1.02 18.07
C ILE A 151 -7.49 -0.46 18.31
N LYS A 152 -8.55 -1.19 17.92
CA LYS A 152 -9.93 -0.76 18.17
C LYS A 152 -10.22 -0.56 19.66
N GLU A 153 -9.81 -1.52 20.48
CA GLU A 153 -10.06 -1.52 21.93
C GLU A 153 -9.09 -0.64 22.72
N GLY A 154 -7.96 -0.23 22.14
CA GLY A 154 -6.94 0.56 22.82
C GLY A 154 -6.32 -0.12 24.04
N ARG A 155 -6.42 -1.45 24.14
CA ARG A 155 -5.97 -2.25 25.28
C ARG A 155 -4.88 -3.22 24.86
N PHE A 156 -4.07 -3.63 25.83
CA PHE A 156 -3.07 -4.65 25.60
C PHE A 156 -3.75 -6.03 25.50
N LEU A 157 -3.23 -6.89 24.62
CA LEU A 157 -3.63 -8.29 24.62
C LEU A 157 -3.24 -8.94 25.95
N GLU A 158 -4.14 -9.76 26.50
CA GLU A 158 -4.02 -10.42 27.82
C GLU A 158 -3.97 -9.46 29.02
N GLU A 159 -4.55 -8.27 28.88
CA GLU A 159 -4.75 -7.34 29.99
C GLU A 159 -5.80 -7.92 30.96
N ASN A 160 -5.37 -8.23 32.20
CA ASN A 160 -6.28 -8.72 33.24
C ASN A 160 -7.20 -7.60 33.75
N GLU A 161 -8.20 -7.94 34.59
CA GLU A 161 -9.18 -6.97 35.15
C GLU A 161 -8.54 -5.77 35.89
N ARG A 162 -7.25 -5.84 36.21
CA ARG A 162 -6.47 -4.79 36.87
C ARG A 162 -5.59 -3.98 35.91
N GLY A 163 -5.70 -4.18 34.60
CA GLY A 163 -4.94 -3.43 33.60
C GLY A 163 -3.52 -3.93 33.36
N PHE A 164 -3.16 -5.13 33.84
CA PHE A 164 -1.81 -5.70 33.63
C PHE A 164 -1.82 -6.70 32.49
N SER A 165 -1.07 -6.39 31.42
CA SER A 165 -0.68 -7.38 30.41
C SER A 165 0.68 -7.98 30.74
N LYS A 166 0.83 -9.29 30.56
CA LYS A 166 2.14 -9.95 30.71
C LYS A 166 2.96 -9.70 29.44
N PRO A 167 4.03 -8.88 29.49
CA PRO A 167 4.84 -8.64 28.31
C PRO A 167 5.51 -9.95 27.85
N ILE A 168 5.80 -10.04 26.56
CA ILE A 168 6.75 -11.03 26.05
C ILE A 168 8.13 -10.54 26.47
N ASP A 169 8.89 -11.35 27.20
CA ASP A 169 10.23 -11.00 27.70
C ASP A 169 11.19 -12.12 27.29
N LEU A 170 12.13 -11.80 26.42
CA LEU A 170 13.09 -12.74 25.84
C LEU A 170 14.50 -12.19 26.00
N SER A 171 15.47 -13.06 26.31
CA SER A 171 16.87 -12.67 26.44
C SER A 171 17.80 -13.81 26.02
N ASP A 172 18.85 -13.51 25.25
CA ASP A 172 19.92 -14.44 24.86
C ASP A 172 21.15 -13.64 24.39
N ALA A 173 22.18 -14.34 23.91
CA ALA A 173 23.33 -13.73 23.25
C ALA A 173 22.90 -12.94 22.01
N LEU A 174 23.53 -11.78 21.76
CA LEU A 174 23.24 -10.94 20.59
C LEU A 174 23.48 -11.68 19.26
N THR A 175 24.40 -12.64 19.24
CA THR A 175 24.64 -13.50 18.07
C THR A 175 23.44 -14.37 17.69
N LYS A 176 22.49 -14.58 18.60
CA LYS A 176 21.23 -15.29 18.39
C LYS A 176 20.02 -14.36 18.24
N LEU A 177 20.24 -13.10 17.87
CA LEU A 177 19.15 -12.13 17.70
C LEU A 177 18.04 -12.65 16.77
N GLN A 178 18.37 -13.34 15.68
CA GLN A 178 17.35 -13.88 14.77
C GLN A 178 16.52 -15.00 15.43
N ASP A 179 17.12 -15.84 16.29
CA ASP A 179 16.36 -16.83 17.07
C ASP A 179 15.35 -16.13 17.98
N LEU A 180 15.77 -15.04 18.64
CA LEU A 180 14.89 -14.24 19.49
C LEU A 180 13.75 -13.61 18.69
N GLN A 181 14.01 -13.13 17.49
CA GLN A 181 13.00 -12.58 16.57
C GLN A 181 12.00 -13.67 16.13
N GLY A 182 12.46 -14.87 15.79
CA GLY A 182 11.61 -16.02 15.48
C GLY A 182 10.71 -16.42 16.65
N LYS A 183 11.27 -16.48 17.87
CA LYS A 183 10.51 -16.77 19.10
C LYS A 183 9.47 -15.68 19.36
N LEU A 184 9.85 -14.42 19.19
CA LEU A 184 8.94 -13.30 19.35
C LEU A 184 7.78 -13.36 18.33
N ALA A 185 8.07 -13.63 17.06
CA ALA A 185 7.04 -13.80 16.03
C ALA A 185 6.11 -14.98 16.34
N TYR A 186 6.62 -16.10 16.87
CA TYR A 186 5.81 -17.21 17.34
C TYR A 186 4.88 -16.81 18.49
N GLN A 187 5.39 -16.06 19.47
CA GLN A 187 4.58 -15.54 20.59
C GLN A 187 3.52 -14.53 20.13
N VAL A 188 3.81 -13.72 19.09
CA VAL A 188 2.81 -12.86 18.45
C VAL A 188 1.71 -13.72 17.85
N LEU A 189 2.04 -14.73 17.04
CA LEU A 189 1.05 -15.63 16.44
C LEU A 189 0.20 -16.35 17.48
N LEU A 190 0.79 -16.84 18.58
CA LEU A 190 0.05 -17.49 19.66
C LEU A 190 -1.01 -16.58 20.29
N ARG A 191 -0.74 -15.27 20.36
CA ARG A 191 -1.64 -14.29 21.00
C ARG A 191 -2.66 -13.70 20.04
N THR A 192 -2.40 -13.73 18.73
CA THR A 192 -3.29 -13.17 17.70
C THR A 192 -4.11 -14.24 16.98
N TYR A 193 -3.60 -15.47 16.87
CA TYR A 193 -4.28 -16.55 16.18
C TYR A 193 -5.14 -17.36 17.15
N THR A 194 -6.43 -17.47 16.85
CA THR A 194 -7.42 -18.03 17.78
C THR A 194 -7.42 -19.56 17.83
N GLN A 195 -6.76 -20.23 16.88
CA GLN A 195 -6.64 -21.68 16.83
C GLN A 195 -5.25 -22.12 17.27
N PRO A 196 -5.08 -23.37 17.75
CA PRO A 196 -3.76 -23.92 18.02
C PRO A 196 -2.88 -23.85 16.76
N LEU A 197 -1.66 -23.34 16.90
CA LEU A 197 -0.71 -23.28 15.79
C LEU A 197 -0.36 -24.71 15.34
N PRO A 198 -0.35 -25.00 14.02
CA PRO A 198 -0.10 -26.35 13.50
C PRO A 198 1.38 -26.77 13.52
N PHE A 199 2.23 -26.03 14.25
CA PHE A 199 3.68 -26.22 14.29
C PHE A 199 4.23 -25.86 15.67
N ALA A 200 5.37 -26.45 16.02
CA ALA A 200 6.09 -26.13 17.25
C ALA A 200 6.98 -24.89 17.09
N GLU A 201 7.21 -24.17 18.19
CA GLU A 201 8.09 -22.98 18.23
C GLU A 201 9.46 -23.25 17.62
N ARG A 202 10.08 -24.38 17.95
CA ARG A 202 11.42 -24.74 17.46
C ARG A 202 11.47 -24.85 15.93
N ASP A 203 10.44 -25.44 15.32
CA ASP A 203 10.38 -25.59 13.87
C ASP A 203 10.14 -24.23 13.20
N PHE A 204 9.33 -23.37 13.82
CA PHE A 204 9.06 -22.01 13.37
C PHE A 204 10.31 -21.11 13.43
N VAL A 205 11.07 -21.18 14.53
CA VAL A 205 12.33 -20.43 14.68
C VAL A 205 13.39 -20.89 13.67
N ARG A 206 13.41 -22.18 13.31
CA ARG A 206 14.35 -22.67 12.29
C ARG A 206 14.05 -22.10 10.91
N ILE A 207 12.77 -21.93 10.56
CA ILE A 207 12.38 -21.40 9.24
C ILE A 207 12.49 -19.87 9.14
N SER A 208 12.59 -19.15 10.27
CA SER A 208 12.77 -17.69 10.28
C SER A 208 14.19 -17.24 9.95
N ASN A 209 15.21 -18.08 10.16
CA ASN A 209 16.63 -17.71 10.01
C ASN A 209 17.17 -18.01 8.61
N LYS A 210 16.52 -17.49 7.55
CA LYS A 210 16.94 -17.77 6.15
C LYS A 210 18.18 -16.94 5.72
N ILE A 211 18.46 -15.84 6.41
CA ILE A 211 19.50 -14.85 6.05
C ILE A 211 20.66 -14.92 7.06
N PRO A 212 21.92 -14.96 6.61
CA PRO A 212 23.09 -14.80 7.47
C PRO A 212 23.03 -13.55 8.36
N SER A 213 23.30 -13.68 9.66
CA SER A 213 23.17 -12.56 10.62
C SER A 213 23.99 -11.33 10.25
N ARG A 214 25.21 -11.53 9.73
CA ARG A 214 26.08 -10.43 9.30
C ARG A 214 25.57 -9.72 8.04
N ALA A 215 25.00 -10.48 7.09
CA ALA A 215 24.37 -9.92 5.91
C ALA A 215 23.13 -9.10 6.29
N PHE A 216 22.29 -9.66 7.16
CA PHE A 216 21.09 -9.01 7.67
C PHE A 216 21.41 -7.71 8.42
N GLU A 217 22.39 -7.73 9.32
CA GLU A 217 22.86 -6.52 10.02
C GLU A 217 23.32 -5.43 9.04
N ALA A 218 24.15 -5.79 8.06
CA ALA A 218 24.62 -4.84 7.04
C ALA A 218 23.45 -4.27 6.22
N TYR A 219 22.47 -5.10 5.85
CA TYR A 219 21.27 -4.64 5.14
C TYR A 219 20.47 -3.62 5.95
N ILE A 220 20.17 -3.92 7.22
CA ILE A 220 19.42 -3.00 8.10
C ILE A 220 20.18 -1.69 8.32
N LYS A 221 21.49 -1.75 8.52
CA LYS A 221 22.33 -0.52 8.60
C LYS A 221 22.27 0.28 7.31
N GLY A 222 22.23 -0.38 6.15
CA GLY A 222 22.01 0.27 4.86
C GLY A 222 20.68 1.03 4.81
N LEU A 223 19.57 0.39 5.21
CA LEU A 223 18.24 1.03 5.27
C LEU A 223 18.22 2.28 6.16
N LEU A 224 18.90 2.24 7.30
CA LEU A 224 18.94 3.34 8.27
C LEU A 224 19.86 4.49 7.85
N SER A 225 20.68 4.30 6.81
CA SER A 225 21.65 5.29 6.32
C SER A 225 21.07 6.17 5.22
N ALA A 226 19.77 6.48 5.30
CA ALA A 226 19.04 7.18 4.24
C ALA A 226 19.62 8.57 3.88
N SER A 227 20.28 9.24 4.82
CA SER A 227 20.89 10.56 4.63
C SER A 227 22.32 10.52 4.06
N ASP A 228 22.98 9.37 4.05
CA ASP A 228 24.34 9.19 3.53
C ASP A 228 24.35 8.11 2.44
N SER A 229 24.27 8.55 1.19
CA SER A 229 24.18 7.64 0.04
C SER A 229 25.42 6.75 -0.14
N GLY A 230 26.61 7.21 0.25
CA GLY A 230 27.85 6.44 0.13
C GLY A 230 27.94 5.34 1.19
N LEU A 231 27.57 5.69 2.43
CA LEU A 231 27.50 4.74 3.54
C LEU A 231 26.39 3.69 3.34
N ARG A 232 25.23 4.12 2.83
CA ARG A 232 24.14 3.22 2.40
C ARG A 232 24.60 2.25 1.32
N GLU A 233 25.25 2.74 0.26
CA GLU A 233 25.80 1.91 -0.81
C GLU A 233 26.77 0.85 -0.26
N ALA A 234 27.72 1.26 0.59
CA ALA A 234 28.71 0.37 1.18
C ALA A 234 28.06 -0.75 2.02
N PHE A 235 27.07 -0.42 2.84
CA PHE A 235 26.34 -1.39 3.65
C PHE A 235 25.56 -2.40 2.80
N LEU A 236 24.82 -1.94 1.78
CA LEU A 236 24.04 -2.82 0.91
C LEU A 236 24.95 -3.75 0.09
N ARG A 237 26.05 -3.23 -0.47
CA ARG A 237 27.06 -4.06 -1.16
C ARG A 237 27.64 -5.12 -0.22
N ASN A 238 27.95 -4.74 1.02
CA ASN A 238 28.50 -5.68 1.99
C ASN A 238 27.47 -6.76 2.38
N ALA A 239 26.19 -6.40 2.52
CA ALA A 239 25.12 -7.35 2.79
C ALA A 239 25.03 -8.43 1.70
N ILE A 240 25.02 -8.02 0.42
CA ILE A 240 24.97 -8.91 -0.74
C ILE A 240 26.21 -9.84 -0.75
N ARG A 241 27.40 -9.26 -0.62
CA ARG A 241 28.67 -10.00 -0.63
C ARG A 241 28.75 -11.05 0.48
N ILE A 242 28.36 -10.69 1.71
CA ILE A 242 28.36 -11.62 2.85
C ILE A 242 27.37 -12.74 2.62
N TYR A 243 26.17 -12.41 2.13
CA TYR A 243 25.14 -13.40 1.82
C TYR A 243 25.63 -14.43 0.80
N GLU A 244 26.16 -13.97 -0.34
CA GLU A 244 26.69 -14.82 -1.40
C GLU A 244 27.83 -15.73 -0.90
N GLN A 245 28.76 -15.20 -0.11
CA GLN A 245 29.88 -15.96 0.45
C GLN A 245 29.41 -17.08 1.39
N GLU A 246 28.56 -16.75 2.37
CA GLU A 246 28.11 -17.76 3.34
C GLU A 246 27.20 -18.83 2.69
N LYS A 247 26.43 -18.47 1.66
CA LYS A 247 25.64 -19.43 0.88
C LYS A 247 26.52 -20.36 0.04
N ALA A 248 27.57 -19.82 -0.57
CA ALA A 248 28.55 -20.61 -1.32
C ALA A 248 29.27 -21.62 -0.41
N GLU A 249 29.68 -21.21 0.79
CA GLU A 249 30.34 -22.09 1.77
C GLU A 249 29.45 -23.26 2.22
N LYS A 250 28.13 -23.06 2.28
CA LYS A 250 27.15 -24.09 2.66
C LYS A 250 26.79 -25.06 1.51
N GLY A 251 27.35 -24.86 0.32
CA GLY A 251 27.04 -25.69 -0.84
C GLY A 251 25.58 -25.54 -1.33
N GLU A 252 24.94 -24.39 -1.06
CA GLU A 252 23.61 -24.09 -1.60
C GLU A 252 23.81 -23.60 -3.06
N VAL A 253 23.66 -24.51 -4.03
CA VAL A 253 24.16 -24.34 -5.42
C VAL A 253 23.14 -23.75 -6.40
N ALA A 254 21.84 -23.75 -6.11
CA ALA A 254 20.85 -23.17 -7.02
C ALA A 254 21.07 -21.66 -7.17
N ASP A 255 21.12 -21.14 -8.41
CA ASP A 255 21.37 -19.72 -8.67
C ASP A 255 20.34 -18.81 -8.00
N ASP A 256 19.07 -19.24 -7.93
CA ASP A 256 18.00 -18.52 -7.22
C ASP A 256 18.21 -18.43 -5.69
N ALA A 257 19.00 -19.33 -5.10
CA ALA A 257 19.24 -19.42 -3.65
C ALA A 257 20.42 -18.56 -3.16
N LYS A 258 21.14 -17.89 -4.06
CA LYS A 258 22.34 -17.07 -3.74
C LYS A 258 22.07 -15.58 -3.70
N VAL A 259 20.84 -15.16 -3.97
CA VAL A 259 20.51 -13.76 -4.21
C VAL A 259 19.87 -13.16 -2.95
N TYR A 260 20.47 -12.11 -2.41
CA TYR A 260 19.83 -11.32 -1.36
C TYR A 260 18.93 -10.24 -1.99
N SER A 261 17.75 -10.66 -2.46
CA SER A 261 16.84 -9.83 -3.27
C SER A 261 16.48 -8.50 -2.61
N ASP A 262 16.18 -8.45 -1.30
CA ASP A 262 15.89 -7.19 -0.60
C ASP A 262 17.05 -6.19 -0.72
N ALA A 263 18.29 -6.64 -0.50
CA ALA A 263 19.47 -5.79 -0.55
C ALA A 263 19.80 -5.34 -1.98
N ILE A 264 19.58 -6.22 -2.96
CA ILE A 264 19.80 -5.94 -4.38
C ILE A 264 18.79 -4.94 -4.90
N LEU A 265 17.50 -5.09 -4.56
CA LEU A 265 16.45 -4.17 -4.96
C LEU A 265 16.73 -2.76 -4.41
N GLU A 266 17.09 -2.66 -3.13
CA GLU A 266 17.46 -1.39 -2.49
C GLU A 266 18.69 -0.74 -3.14
N LEU A 267 19.71 -1.53 -3.47
CA LEU A 267 20.93 -1.03 -4.10
C LEU A 267 20.67 -0.59 -5.54
N GLY A 268 19.89 -1.38 -6.30
CA GLY A 268 19.48 -1.05 -7.65
C GLY A 268 18.68 0.27 -7.70
N TYR A 269 17.72 0.43 -6.79
CA TYR A 269 16.96 1.67 -6.66
C TYR A 269 17.84 2.87 -6.27
N LEU A 270 18.81 2.67 -5.36
CA LEU A 270 19.80 3.70 -5.02
C LEU A 270 20.59 4.15 -6.25
N TYR A 271 21.04 3.20 -7.08
CA TYR A 271 21.77 3.50 -8.31
C TYR A 271 20.94 4.22 -9.36
N MET A 272 19.67 3.87 -9.51
CA MET A 272 18.75 4.63 -10.36
C MET A 272 18.66 6.10 -9.94
N ASN A 273 18.54 6.35 -8.63
CA ASN A 273 18.43 7.71 -8.09
C ASN A 273 19.74 8.50 -8.18
N GLN A 274 20.89 7.81 -8.23
CA GLN A 274 22.20 8.42 -8.49
C GLN A 274 22.50 8.60 -9.99
N GLY A 275 21.65 8.10 -10.89
CA GLY A 275 21.90 8.09 -12.33
C GLY A 275 22.92 7.03 -12.81
N LYS A 276 23.32 6.11 -11.93
CA LYS A 276 24.18 4.95 -12.24
C LYS A 276 23.36 3.82 -12.88
N LEU A 277 22.88 4.08 -14.10
CA LEU A 277 21.84 3.27 -14.73
C LEU A 277 22.32 1.85 -15.11
N ASP A 278 23.58 1.71 -15.51
CA ASP A 278 24.14 0.41 -15.91
C ASP A 278 24.33 -0.49 -14.68
N GLU A 279 24.83 0.05 -13.58
CA GLU A 279 24.97 -0.66 -12.30
C GLU A 279 23.59 -1.03 -11.73
N ALA A 280 22.59 -0.15 -11.87
CA ALA A 280 21.22 -0.47 -11.48
C ALA A 280 20.69 -1.70 -12.24
N ILE A 281 20.85 -1.74 -13.57
CA ILE A 281 20.44 -2.90 -14.38
C ILE A 281 21.23 -4.15 -13.98
N GLU A 282 22.55 -4.04 -13.82
CA GLU A 282 23.41 -5.18 -13.45
C GLU A 282 22.93 -5.85 -12.15
N TYR A 283 22.67 -5.06 -11.12
CA TYR A 283 22.21 -5.60 -9.84
C TYR A 283 20.78 -6.10 -9.90
N LEU A 284 19.83 -5.30 -10.42
CA LEU A 284 18.41 -5.69 -10.47
C LEU A 284 18.18 -6.96 -11.30
N SER A 285 18.97 -7.19 -12.34
CA SER A 285 18.87 -8.39 -13.19
C SER A 285 19.28 -9.69 -12.48
N LYS A 286 19.88 -9.60 -11.28
CA LYS A 286 20.18 -10.77 -10.44
C LYS A 286 18.96 -11.32 -9.72
N ILE A 287 17.87 -10.55 -9.62
CA ILE A 287 16.64 -11.00 -8.97
C ILE A 287 15.92 -12.00 -9.89
N PRO A 288 15.71 -13.26 -9.46
CA PRO A 288 15.13 -14.29 -10.31
C PRO A 288 13.61 -14.08 -10.48
N GLU A 289 13.04 -14.57 -11.59
CA GLU A 289 11.61 -14.39 -11.91
C GLU A 289 10.66 -14.99 -10.87
N SER A 290 11.12 -15.96 -10.09
CA SER A 290 10.36 -16.58 -9.01
C SER A 290 10.35 -15.77 -7.71
N ASP A 291 11.19 -14.73 -7.58
CA ASP A 291 11.28 -13.92 -6.37
C ASP A 291 10.12 -12.93 -6.26
N SER A 292 9.67 -12.64 -5.03
CA SER A 292 8.57 -11.72 -4.77
C SER A 292 8.84 -10.26 -5.17
N HIS A 293 10.12 -9.91 -5.39
CA HIS A 293 10.58 -8.58 -5.81
C HIS A 293 10.81 -8.46 -7.32
N TYR A 294 10.63 -9.55 -8.08
CA TYR A 294 10.92 -9.54 -9.52
C TYR A 294 10.10 -8.51 -10.27
N GLU A 295 8.80 -8.41 -10.02
CA GLU A 295 7.96 -7.45 -10.74
C GLU A 295 8.42 -6.01 -10.52
N GLU A 296 8.83 -5.65 -9.32
CA GLU A 296 9.38 -4.32 -9.01
C GLU A 296 10.71 -4.07 -9.72
N ALA A 297 11.63 -5.04 -9.65
CA ALA A 297 12.94 -4.97 -10.32
C ALA A 297 12.79 -4.85 -11.85
N ALA A 298 11.87 -5.62 -12.44
CA ALA A 298 11.57 -5.60 -13.87
C ALA A 298 10.97 -4.26 -14.31
N LEU A 299 10.06 -3.67 -13.52
CA LEU A 299 9.54 -2.32 -13.80
C LEU A 299 10.64 -1.26 -13.74
N PHE A 300 11.57 -1.37 -12.79
CA PHE A 300 12.74 -0.50 -12.72
C PHE A 300 13.64 -0.64 -13.95
N ILE A 301 14.06 -1.87 -14.30
CA ILE A 301 14.90 -2.12 -15.47
C ILE A 301 14.23 -1.63 -16.76
N GLY A 302 12.96 -1.95 -16.97
CA GLY A 302 12.23 -1.53 -18.16
C GLY A 302 12.10 0.00 -18.25
N SER A 303 11.95 0.69 -17.10
CA SER A 303 11.91 2.16 -17.06
C SER A 303 13.26 2.78 -17.45
N ILE A 304 14.38 2.15 -17.07
CA ILE A 304 15.73 2.58 -17.46
C ILE A 304 15.89 2.42 -18.97
N TYR A 305 15.54 1.25 -19.53
CA TYR A 305 15.62 1.02 -20.96
C TYR A 305 14.73 1.95 -21.77
N TRP A 306 13.52 2.25 -21.29
CA TRP A 306 12.64 3.23 -21.92
C TRP A 306 13.27 4.63 -21.95
N ARG A 307 13.85 5.10 -20.84
CA ARG A 307 14.57 6.39 -20.78
C ARG A 307 15.76 6.44 -21.75
N GLN A 308 16.42 5.31 -21.96
CA GLN A 308 17.49 5.14 -22.94
C GLN A 308 16.99 4.95 -24.39
N LYS A 309 15.67 5.01 -24.63
CA LYS A 309 15.01 4.72 -25.93
C LYS A 309 15.28 3.32 -26.47
N SER A 310 15.66 2.40 -25.59
CA SER A 310 15.83 0.98 -25.89
C SER A 310 14.50 0.24 -25.75
N TYR A 311 13.52 0.63 -26.56
CA TYR A 311 12.12 0.21 -26.40
C TYR A 311 11.92 -1.32 -26.41
N GLU A 312 12.63 -2.04 -27.28
CA GLU A 312 12.56 -3.51 -27.32
C GLU A 312 12.99 -4.16 -26.01
N ARG A 313 14.07 -3.65 -25.39
CA ARG A 313 14.53 -4.15 -24.09
C ARG A 313 13.54 -3.79 -22.99
N ALA A 314 12.98 -2.58 -23.03
CA ALA A 314 11.94 -2.16 -22.09
C ALA A 314 10.71 -3.08 -22.15
N LEU A 315 10.20 -3.35 -23.36
CA LEU A 315 9.06 -4.23 -23.57
C LEU A 315 9.36 -5.69 -23.19
N ALA A 316 10.56 -6.18 -23.53
CA ALA A 316 10.98 -7.53 -23.17
C ALA A 316 10.92 -7.78 -21.65
N THR A 317 11.22 -6.76 -20.84
CA THR A 317 11.18 -6.86 -19.37
C THR A 317 9.78 -6.64 -18.78
N MET A 318 8.93 -5.80 -19.41
CA MET A 318 7.66 -5.38 -18.79
C MET A 318 6.42 -6.14 -19.23
N ARG A 319 6.46 -6.90 -20.34
CA ARG A 319 5.30 -7.65 -20.86
C ARG A 319 4.73 -8.65 -19.85
N SER A 320 5.59 -9.51 -19.30
CA SER A 320 5.20 -10.52 -18.31
C SER A 320 4.68 -9.87 -17.02
N VAL A 321 5.28 -8.74 -16.63
CA VAL A 321 4.86 -7.98 -15.45
C VAL A 321 3.46 -7.39 -15.63
N ALA A 322 3.15 -6.84 -16.80
CA ALA A 322 1.81 -6.32 -17.10
C ALA A 322 0.75 -7.43 -17.01
N GLU A 323 1.04 -8.63 -17.52
CA GLU A 323 0.14 -9.78 -17.45
C GLU A 323 0.00 -10.35 -16.02
N SER A 324 1.08 -10.34 -15.23
CA SER A 324 1.08 -10.81 -13.84
C SER A 324 0.26 -9.89 -12.92
N LEU A 325 0.51 -8.58 -13.01
CA LEU A 325 -0.08 -7.57 -12.13
C LEU A 325 -1.49 -7.16 -12.57
N GLN A 326 -1.79 -7.18 -13.86
CA GLN A 326 -3.12 -6.80 -14.41
C GLN A 326 -3.61 -5.41 -13.99
N LEU A 327 -2.68 -4.47 -13.79
CA LEU A 327 -2.98 -3.11 -13.36
C LEU A 327 -3.16 -2.18 -14.55
N VAL A 328 -4.16 -1.30 -14.46
CA VAL A 328 -4.51 -0.32 -15.51
C VAL A 328 -3.31 0.53 -15.91
N ASP A 329 -2.58 1.08 -14.93
CA ASP A 329 -1.45 1.98 -15.18
C ASP A 329 -0.28 1.25 -15.85
N ILE A 330 -0.06 -0.02 -15.49
CA ILE A 330 0.99 -0.84 -16.09
C ILE A 330 0.62 -1.21 -17.53
N PHE A 331 -0.65 -1.57 -17.80
CA PHE A 331 -1.12 -1.78 -19.17
C PHE A 331 -1.03 -0.51 -20.02
N ASN A 332 -1.42 0.64 -19.48
CA ASN A 332 -1.30 1.92 -20.16
C ASN A 332 0.17 2.23 -20.50
N MET A 333 1.08 2.04 -19.53
CA MET A 333 2.50 2.26 -19.71
C MET A 333 3.12 1.34 -20.76
N VAL A 334 2.92 0.02 -20.66
CA VAL A 334 3.52 -0.94 -21.61
C VAL A 334 2.95 -0.72 -23.02
N GLY A 335 1.64 -0.47 -23.12
CA GLY A 335 1.00 -0.15 -24.40
C GLY A 335 1.53 1.15 -25.01
N ALA A 336 1.72 2.20 -24.19
CA ALA A 336 2.35 3.44 -24.62
C ALA A 336 3.79 3.24 -25.12
N ILE A 337 4.62 2.48 -24.40
CA ILE A 337 5.99 2.16 -24.80
C ILE A 337 6.01 1.41 -26.13
N ALA A 338 5.07 0.48 -26.36
CA ALA A 338 4.96 -0.25 -27.62
C ALA A 338 4.59 0.66 -28.80
N VAL A 339 3.70 1.63 -28.58
CA VAL A 339 3.38 2.65 -29.60
C VAL A 339 4.59 3.55 -29.90
N GLU A 340 5.35 3.98 -28.88
CA GLU A 340 6.60 4.73 -29.08
C GLU A 340 7.64 3.90 -29.85
N ALA A 341 7.76 2.62 -29.52
CA ALA A 341 8.63 1.68 -30.23
C ALA A 341 8.25 1.60 -31.71
N SER A 342 6.95 1.43 -32.00
CA SER A 342 6.40 1.39 -33.35
C SER A 342 6.75 2.64 -34.16
N GLN A 343 6.55 3.83 -33.58
CA GLN A 343 6.87 5.10 -34.23
C GLN A 343 8.38 5.30 -34.46
N SER A 344 9.22 4.75 -33.57
CA SER A 344 10.68 4.82 -33.69
C SER A 344 11.26 3.88 -34.76
N GLU A 345 10.57 2.79 -35.07
CA GLU A 345 10.99 1.77 -36.03
C GLU A 345 10.72 2.21 -37.47
N LYS A 346 11.70 2.90 -38.07
CA LYS A 346 11.59 3.43 -39.44
C LYS A 346 12.04 2.47 -40.53
N ARG A 347 12.78 1.42 -40.18
CA ARG A 347 13.44 0.53 -41.16
C ARG A 347 12.57 -0.69 -41.47
N ASP A 348 12.02 -1.31 -40.43
CA ASP A 348 11.18 -2.49 -40.57
C ASP A 348 9.69 -2.15 -40.35
N LYS A 349 8.97 -1.95 -41.46
CA LYS A 349 7.53 -1.63 -41.43
C LYS A 349 6.68 -2.75 -40.83
N ARG A 350 7.07 -4.02 -40.99
CA ARG A 350 6.31 -5.15 -40.42
C ARG A 350 6.46 -5.16 -38.91
N LYS A 351 7.67 -4.94 -38.43
CA LYS A 351 7.96 -4.82 -37.00
C LYS A 351 7.27 -3.60 -36.38
N SER A 352 7.32 -2.45 -37.04
CA SER A 352 6.58 -1.25 -36.62
C SER A 352 5.07 -1.50 -36.49
N ALA A 353 4.46 -2.18 -37.47
CA ALA A 353 3.05 -2.56 -37.41
C ALA A 353 2.75 -3.55 -36.27
N ALA A 354 3.60 -4.57 -36.06
CA ALA A 354 3.42 -5.52 -34.97
C ALA A 354 3.50 -4.86 -33.58
N LEU A 355 4.44 -3.92 -33.39
CA LEU A 355 4.55 -3.13 -32.16
C LEU A 355 3.31 -2.23 -31.93
N LEU A 356 2.72 -1.70 -33.00
CA LEU A 356 1.49 -0.91 -32.91
C LEU A 356 0.29 -1.76 -32.49
N GLU A 357 0.13 -2.94 -33.09
CA GLU A 357 -0.91 -3.91 -32.73
C GLU A 357 -0.76 -4.38 -31.27
N GLU A 358 0.47 -4.62 -30.83
CA GLU A 358 0.75 -4.93 -29.43
C GLU A 358 0.36 -3.79 -28.50
N GLY A 359 0.76 -2.55 -28.84
CA GLY A 359 0.38 -1.36 -28.09
C GLY A 359 -1.13 -1.19 -27.97
N LEU A 360 -1.85 -1.39 -29.07
CA LEU A 360 -3.32 -1.38 -29.10
C LEU A 360 -3.92 -2.43 -28.15
N LYS A 361 -3.38 -3.65 -28.12
CA LYS A 361 -3.87 -4.71 -27.23
C LYS A 361 -3.78 -4.30 -25.76
N PHE A 362 -2.63 -3.79 -25.33
CA PHE A 362 -2.44 -3.36 -23.94
C PHE A 362 -3.27 -2.12 -23.59
N LEU A 363 -3.30 -1.12 -24.47
CA LEU A 363 -4.08 0.10 -24.26
C LEU A 363 -5.58 -0.17 -24.22
N LYS A 364 -6.08 -1.09 -25.06
CA LYS A 364 -7.47 -1.55 -25.01
C LYS A 364 -7.77 -2.19 -23.66
N THR A 365 -6.92 -3.08 -23.15
CA THR A 365 -7.09 -3.69 -21.82
C THR A 365 -7.13 -2.64 -20.71
N ALA A 366 -6.28 -1.61 -20.79
CA ALA A 366 -6.29 -0.50 -19.83
C ALA A 366 -7.63 0.26 -19.84
N VAL A 367 -8.12 0.64 -21.03
CA VAL A 367 -9.40 1.36 -21.19
C VAL A 367 -10.60 0.50 -20.81
N ASP A 368 -10.61 -0.79 -21.14
CA ASP A 368 -11.69 -1.71 -20.78
C ASP A 368 -11.75 -1.92 -19.26
N SER A 369 -10.60 -1.89 -18.58
CA SER A 369 -10.49 -2.07 -17.13
C SER A 369 -10.86 -0.80 -16.35
N SER A 370 -10.63 0.38 -16.92
CA SER A 370 -10.94 1.68 -16.31
C SER A 370 -11.34 2.69 -17.39
N PRO A 371 -12.63 2.70 -17.80
CA PRO A 371 -13.14 3.58 -18.85
C PRO A 371 -13.00 5.08 -18.54
N GLU A 372 -12.92 5.44 -17.26
CA GLU A 372 -12.72 6.79 -16.75
C GLU A 372 -11.27 7.27 -16.81
N ASN A 373 -10.29 6.38 -17.04
CA ASN A 373 -8.89 6.78 -17.16
C ASN A 373 -8.63 7.52 -18.49
N THR A 374 -8.73 8.84 -18.43
CA THR A 374 -8.57 9.72 -19.60
C THR A 374 -7.19 9.62 -20.26
N GLN A 375 -6.13 9.30 -19.51
CA GLN A 375 -4.79 9.13 -20.07
C GLN A 375 -4.71 7.85 -20.93
N ALA A 376 -5.18 6.73 -20.40
CA ALA A 376 -5.27 5.47 -21.13
C ALA A 376 -6.16 5.60 -22.37
N ARG A 377 -7.30 6.29 -22.23
CA ARG A 377 -8.21 6.55 -23.35
C ARG A 377 -7.59 7.41 -24.43
N PHE A 378 -6.85 8.47 -24.06
CA PHE A 378 -6.11 9.28 -25.02
C PHE A 378 -5.08 8.45 -25.78
N ASN A 379 -4.25 7.68 -25.06
CA ASN A 379 -3.22 6.83 -25.67
C ASN A 379 -3.84 5.81 -26.63
N TYR A 380 -4.94 5.17 -26.21
CA TYR A 380 -5.65 4.22 -27.05
C TYR A 380 -6.23 4.88 -28.31
N GLY A 381 -6.88 6.04 -28.16
CA GLY A 381 -7.40 6.83 -29.29
C GLY A 381 -6.29 7.25 -30.27
N PHE A 382 -5.12 7.66 -29.76
CA PHE A 382 -3.98 8.00 -30.60
C PHE A 382 -3.37 6.76 -31.30
N ALA A 383 -3.27 5.63 -30.60
CA ALA A 383 -2.81 4.37 -31.21
C ALA A 383 -3.77 3.90 -32.33
N LEU A 384 -5.09 4.03 -32.13
CA LEU A 384 -6.10 3.74 -33.14
C LEU A 384 -5.96 4.65 -34.37
N PHE A 385 -5.69 5.94 -34.15
CA PHE A 385 -5.41 6.89 -35.23
C PHE A 385 -4.19 6.47 -36.06
N LEU A 386 -3.09 6.08 -35.41
CA LEU A 386 -1.89 5.58 -36.09
C LEU A 386 -2.16 4.29 -36.87
N ASN A 387 -3.06 3.45 -36.35
CA ASN A 387 -3.52 2.22 -37.00
C ASN A 387 -4.57 2.48 -38.09
N LYS A 388 -4.92 3.74 -38.36
CA LYS A 388 -5.93 4.19 -39.34
C LYS A 388 -7.37 3.77 -39.04
N ASP A 389 -7.63 3.34 -37.80
CA ASP A 389 -8.99 3.15 -37.31
C ASP A 389 -9.54 4.51 -36.82
N TYR A 390 -9.82 5.39 -37.79
CA TYR A 390 -10.20 6.77 -37.51
C TYR A 390 -11.55 6.88 -36.79
N VAL A 391 -12.45 5.92 -37.02
CA VAL A 391 -13.77 5.89 -36.37
C VAL A 391 -13.61 5.66 -34.88
N SER A 392 -12.96 4.57 -34.47
CA SER A 392 -12.76 4.30 -33.05
C SER A 392 -11.79 5.27 -32.38
N ALA A 393 -10.83 5.83 -33.14
CA ALA A 393 -9.99 6.93 -32.65
C ALA A 393 -10.85 8.15 -32.29
N ALA A 394 -11.74 8.59 -33.20
CA ALA A 394 -12.59 9.75 -32.99
C ALA A 394 -13.55 9.55 -31.81
N GLU A 395 -14.14 8.36 -31.66
CA GLU A 395 -14.99 8.02 -30.51
C GLU A 395 -14.25 8.17 -29.17
N ASN A 396 -13.05 7.59 -29.07
CA ASN A 396 -12.25 7.66 -27.84
C ASN A 396 -11.77 9.09 -27.54
N LEU A 397 -11.30 9.81 -28.55
CA LEU A 397 -10.80 11.19 -28.38
C LEU A 397 -11.92 12.18 -28.09
N THR A 398 -13.13 11.94 -28.57
CA THR A 398 -14.32 12.75 -28.21
C THR A 398 -14.59 12.70 -26.72
N GLN A 399 -14.48 11.52 -26.10
CA GLN A 399 -14.62 11.37 -24.65
C GLN A 399 -13.50 12.09 -23.89
N VAL A 400 -12.27 12.06 -24.41
CA VAL A 400 -11.14 12.78 -23.80
C VAL A 400 -11.38 14.29 -23.77
N VAL A 401 -11.81 14.89 -24.88
CA VAL A 401 -12.08 16.34 -24.94
C VAL A 401 -13.35 16.73 -24.17
N ALA A 402 -14.30 15.82 -24.00
CA ALA A 402 -15.45 16.04 -23.12
C ALA A 402 -15.03 16.12 -21.65
N SER A 403 -14.09 15.27 -21.21
CA SER A 403 -13.55 15.30 -19.84
C SER A 403 -12.54 16.42 -19.61
N ASN A 404 -11.75 16.79 -20.64
CA ASN A 404 -10.81 17.91 -20.60
C ASN A 404 -11.00 18.84 -21.80
N PRO A 405 -11.87 19.86 -21.69
CA PRO A 405 -12.16 20.78 -22.78
C PRO A 405 -11.00 21.67 -23.22
N SER A 406 -9.84 21.62 -22.55
CA SER A 406 -8.63 22.37 -22.88
C SER A 406 -7.52 21.53 -23.50
N ASP A 407 -7.82 20.27 -23.85
CA ASP A 407 -6.85 19.32 -24.38
C ASP A 407 -6.55 19.55 -25.87
N GLY A 408 -5.60 20.44 -26.16
CA GLY A 408 -5.23 20.80 -27.52
C GLY A 408 -4.70 19.64 -28.38
N GLU A 409 -3.98 18.68 -27.79
CA GLU A 409 -3.48 17.50 -28.52
C GLU A 409 -4.63 16.56 -28.88
N ALA A 410 -5.56 16.30 -27.95
CA ALA A 410 -6.70 15.44 -28.22
C ALA A 410 -7.61 16.04 -29.31
N TYR A 411 -7.85 17.36 -29.27
CA TYR A 411 -8.54 18.06 -30.35
C TYR A 411 -7.82 17.94 -31.69
N TYR A 412 -6.49 18.05 -31.70
CA TYR A 412 -5.71 17.95 -32.93
C TYR A 412 -5.84 16.57 -33.57
N ILE A 413 -5.63 15.50 -32.79
CA ILE A 413 -5.73 14.12 -33.29
C ILE A 413 -7.17 13.82 -33.73
N LEU A 414 -8.18 14.26 -32.96
CA LEU A 414 -9.59 14.10 -33.31
C LEU A 414 -9.93 14.81 -34.63
N ALA A 415 -9.46 16.05 -34.80
CA ALA A 415 -9.66 16.79 -36.03
C ALA A 415 -9.02 16.07 -37.23
N LYS A 416 -7.81 15.52 -37.08
CA LYS A 416 -7.14 14.76 -38.15
C LYS A 416 -7.81 13.44 -38.45
N ALA A 417 -8.35 12.74 -37.45
CA ALA A 417 -9.16 11.55 -37.66
C ALA A 417 -10.41 11.87 -38.49
N LEU A 418 -11.12 12.95 -38.15
CA LEU A 418 -12.32 13.40 -38.87
C LEU A 418 -12.00 13.92 -40.29
N GLU A 419 -10.84 14.55 -40.48
CA GLU A 419 -10.33 14.97 -41.79
C GLU A 419 -10.15 13.76 -42.72
N GLU A 420 -9.52 12.67 -42.24
CA GLU A 420 -9.37 11.42 -42.99
C GLU A 420 -10.70 10.66 -43.21
N MET A 421 -11.70 10.90 -42.37
CA MET A 421 -13.08 10.40 -42.53
C MET A 421 -13.94 11.27 -43.46
N GLU A 422 -13.39 12.34 -44.02
CA GLU A 422 -14.08 13.32 -44.86
C GLU A 422 -15.22 14.10 -44.17
N ASP A 423 -15.31 14.09 -42.83
CA ASP A 423 -16.26 14.92 -42.05
C ASP A 423 -15.70 16.34 -41.88
N LYS A 424 -15.63 17.07 -42.99
CA LYS A 424 -14.95 18.38 -43.09
C LYS A 424 -15.48 19.42 -42.11
N GLN A 425 -16.78 19.38 -41.80
CA GLN A 425 -17.40 20.36 -40.91
C GLN A 425 -16.92 20.14 -39.48
N LYS A 426 -17.08 18.92 -38.93
CA LYS A 426 -16.63 18.62 -37.56
C LYS A 426 -15.12 18.70 -37.44
N ALA A 427 -14.38 18.28 -38.47
CA ALA A 427 -12.93 18.41 -38.50
C ALA A 427 -12.50 19.88 -38.29
N ALA A 428 -13.11 20.82 -39.02
CA ALA A 428 -12.80 22.25 -38.89
C ALA A 428 -13.13 22.81 -37.49
N ASP A 429 -14.24 22.38 -36.88
CA ASP A 429 -14.66 22.83 -35.55
C ASP A 429 -13.66 22.39 -34.47
N PHE A 430 -13.24 21.12 -34.48
CA PHE A 430 -12.24 20.62 -33.54
C PHE A 430 -10.83 21.14 -33.84
N ASP A 431 -10.45 21.34 -35.10
CA ASP A 431 -9.16 21.93 -35.49
C ASP A 431 -9.02 23.38 -34.99
N ASN A 432 -10.12 24.13 -34.91
CA ASN A 432 -10.14 25.46 -34.29
C ASN A 432 -9.90 25.41 -32.78
N GLN A 433 -10.44 24.41 -32.08
CA GLN A 433 -10.12 24.19 -30.66
C GLN A 433 -8.66 23.77 -30.48
N ALA A 434 -8.13 22.91 -31.36
CA ALA A 434 -6.73 22.54 -31.37
C ALA A 434 -5.84 23.78 -31.52
N ARG A 435 -6.13 24.68 -32.50
CA ARG A 435 -5.41 25.96 -32.67
C ARG A 435 -5.41 26.83 -31.41
N ARG A 436 -6.51 26.82 -30.65
CA ARG A 436 -6.66 27.62 -29.43
C ARG A 436 -5.82 27.09 -28.27
N PHE A 437 -5.78 25.77 -28.08
CA PHE A 437 -5.21 25.15 -26.88
C PHE A 437 -3.84 24.50 -27.10
N LEU A 438 -3.48 24.13 -28.34
CA LEU A 438 -2.22 23.47 -28.65
C LEU A 438 -1.12 24.49 -29.00
N LYS A 439 -0.18 24.70 -28.06
CA LYS A 439 0.95 25.64 -28.26
C LYS A 439 1.81 25.33 -29.50
N ARG A 440 1.99 24.06 -29.83
CA ARG A 440 2.82 23.59 -30.97
C ARG A 440 2.00 23.30 -32.23
N TYR A 441 0.80 23.87 -32.35
CA TYR A 441 -0.12 23.58 -33.47
C TYR A 441 0.55 23.76 -34.84
N ALA A 442 1.18 24.91 -35.07
CA ALA A 442 1.76 25.23 -36.38
C ALA A 442 2.87 24.24 -36.81
N GLU A 443 3.62 23.71 -35.85
CA GLU A 443 4.66 22.70 -36.09
C GLU A 443 4.05 21.36 -36.52
N LEU A 444 3.04 20.87 -35.77
CA LEU A 444 2.38 19.61 -36.09
C LEU A 444 1.64 19.72 -37.44
N GLU A 445 0.93 20.83 -37.66
CA GLU A 445 0.20 21.07 -38.90
C GLU A 445 1.12 21.16 -40.12
N SER A 446 2.31 21.76 -39.97
CA SER A 446 3.31 21.78 -41.04
C SER A 446 3.82 20.38 -41.40
N SER A 447 3.95 19.50 -40.40
CA SER A 447 4.36 18.11 -40.61
C SER A 447 3.23 17.30 -41.28
N TRP A 448 2.01 17.42 -40.75
CA TRP A 448 0.82 16.78 -41.29
C TRP A 448 0.59 17.12 -42.76
N ARG A 449 0.73 18.38 -43.16
CA ARG A 449 0.57 18.80 -44.56
C ARG A 449 1.64 18.25 -45.50
N ARG A 450 2.85 17.98 -44.98
CA ARG A 450 3.98 17.52 -45.78
C ARG A 450 3.89 16.03 -46.07
N ASP A 451 3.65 15.23 -45.04
CA ASP A 451 3.76 13.77 -45.12
C ASP A 451 2.67 13.01 -44.35
N LYS A 452 1.65 13.71 -43.86
CA LYS A 452 0.60 13.17 -42.98
C LYS A 452 1.17 12.48 -41.74
N THR A 453 2.27 13.00 -41.19
CA THR A 453 2.85 12.51 -39.94
C THR A 453 2.96 13.62 -38.90
N PHE A 454 2.92 13.22 -37.64
CA PHE A 454 3.25 14.06 -36.50
C PHE A 454 3.65 13.17 -35.32
N TYR A 455 4.33 13.75 -34.34
CA TYR A 455 4.69 13.08 -33.10
C TYR A 455 3.99 13.75 -31.93
N ILE A 456 3.26 12.97 -31.15
CA ILE A 456 2.70 13.35 -29.86
C ILE A 456 3.21 12.34 -28.84
N GLN A 457 3.63 12.85 -27.68
CA GLN A 457 4.16 12.00 -26.63
C GLN A 457 3.03 11.20 -25.98
N MET A 458 3.28 9.91 -25.71
CA MET A 458 2.31 9.08 -25.01
C MET A 458 2.14 9.57 -23.56
N ARG A 459 0.92 9.44 -23.04
CA ARG A 459 0.52 9.95 -21.72
C ARG A 459 0.56 8.84 -20.69
N PHE A 460 1.68 8.73 -20.02
CA PHE A 460 1.81 7.90 -18.83
C PHE A 460 2.88 8.52 -17.94
N ARG A 461 2.84 8.14 -16.66
CA ARG A 461 3.88 8.46 -15.70
C ARG A 461 4.46 7.16 -15.17
N LEU A 462 5.78 7.13 -14.97
CA LEU A 462 6.40 6.05 -14.22
C LEU A 462 5.91 6.12 -12.77
N PRO A 463 5.30 5.05 -12.23
CA PRO A 463 4.90 5.03 -10.84
C PRO A 463 6.13 5.16 -9.93
N SER A 464 5.98 5.82 -8.79
CA SER A 464 7.01 5.85 -7.76
C SER A 464 7.18 4.45 -7.18
N ARG A 465 8.30 4.22 -6.49
CA ARG A 465 8.53 2.94 -5.82
C ARG A 465 7.41 2.61 -4.82
N GLU A 466 6.97 3.61 -4.08
CA GLU A 466 5.88 3.50 -3.11
C GLU A 466 4.56 3.10 -3.80
N GLU A 467 4.27 3.70 -4.95
CA GLU A 467 3.09 3.36 -5.76
C GLU A 467 3.18 1.94 -6.32
N ILE A 468 4.36 1.50 -6.80
CA ILE A 468 4.59 0.13 -7.26
C ILE A 468 4.36 -0.86 -6.12
N GLY A 469 4.94 -0.62 -4.94
CA GLY A 469 4.75 -1.47 -3.77
C GLY A 469 3.28 -1.57 -3.36
N ALA A 470 2.57 -0.43 -3.29
CA ALA A 470 1.14 -0.39 -2.98
C ALA A 470 0.29 -1.14 -4.02
N MET A 471 0.61 -0.97 -5.30
CA MET A 471 -0.04 -1.66 -6.41
C MET A 471 0.14 -3.18 -6.36
N ILE A 472 1.37 -3.66 -6.15
CA ILE A 472 1.69 -5.08 -6.02
C ILE A 472 0.98 -5.67 -4.80
N LEU A 473 0.97 -4.94 -3.68
CA LEU A 473 0.27 -5.36 -2.46
C LEU A 473 -1.25 -5.44 -2.65
N ALA A 474 -1.86 -4.42 -3.28
CA ALA A 474 -3.28 -4.38 -3.57
C ALA A 474 -3.71 -5.55 -4.46
N GLU A 475 -2.93 -5.88 -5.50
CA GLU A 475 -3.26 -7.00 -6.37
C GLU A 475 -3.08 -8.35 -5.68
N LYS A 476 -1.99 -8.53 -4.91
CA LYS A 476 -1.78 -9.73 -4.09
C LYS A 476 -2.96 -9.91 -3.13
N THR A 477 -3.36 -8.87 -2.40
CA THR A 477 -4.48 -8.93 -1.43
C THR A 477 -5.85 -9.14 -2.11
N LYS A 478 -6.10 -8.58 -3.30
CA LYS A 478 -7.30 -8.82 -4.09
C LYS A 478 -7.42 -10.29 -4.53
N LYS A 479 -6.33 -10.91 -4.96
CA LYS A 479 -6.28 -12.36 -5.26
C LYS A 479 -6.49 -13.23 -4.01
N LEU A 480 -6.19 -12.70 -2.82
CA LEU A 480 -6.32 -13.38 -1.53
C LEU A 480 -7.69 -13.18 -0.85
N SER A 481 -8.48 -12.18 -1.24
CA SER A 481 -9.76 -11.84 -0.58
C SER A 481 -10.96 -12.43 -1.33
N LYS A 482 -11.70 -13.33 -0.65
CA LYS A 482 -13.12 -13.56 -0.99
C LYS A 482 -13.94 -12.40 -0.42
N PRO A 483 -15.05 -12.00 -1.06
CA PRO A 483 -15.89 -10.91 -0.54
C PRO A 483 -16.48 -11.32 0.80
N GLU A 484 -15.90 -10.81 1.89
CA GLU A 484 -16.43 -10.99 3.24
C GLU A 484 -17.61 -10.05 3.47
N LYS A 485 -18.70 -10.59 3.99
CA LYS A 485 -19.79 -9.79 4.54
C LYS A 485 -19.26 -9.10 5.79
N ARG A 486 -19.17 -7.77 5.76
CA ARG A 486 -18.81 -6.94 6.92
C ARG A 486 -19.77 -7.22 8.08
N PHE A 487 -19.26 -7.79 9.17
CA PHE A 487 -20.01 -7.96 10.41
C PHE A 487 -20.04 -6.62 11.16
N VAL A 488 -21.24 -6.15 11.48
CA VAL A 488 -21.43 -4.92 12.28
C VAL A 488 -21.10 -5.24 13.74
N THR A 489 -20.12 -4.54 14.32
CA THR A 489 -19.72 -4.75 15.73
C THR A 489 -20.77 -4.20 16.71
N GLU A 490 -20.70 -4.62 17.97
CA GLU A 490 -21.59 -4.08 19.01
C GLU A 490 -21.37 -2.58 19.23
N ALA A 491 -20.11 -2.12 19.16
CA ALA A 491 -19.76 -0.70 19.22
C ALA A 491 -20.32 0.08 18.01
N GLU A 492 -20.19 -0.44 16.79
CA GLU A 492 -20.80 0.17 15.60
C GLU A 492 -22.33 0.30 15.75
N ARG A 493 -22.99 -0.72 16.33
CA ARG A 493 -24.43 -0.68 16.60
C ARG A 493 -24.80 0.39 17.64
N PHE A 494 -24.05 0.50 18.73
CA PHE A 494 -24.28 1.55 19.73
C PHE A 494 -23.99 2.94 19.18
N LEU A 495 -23.00 3.08 18.31
CA LEU A 495 -22.67 4.34 17.66
C LEU A 495 -23.80 4.80 16.74
N GLU A 496 -24.37 3.91 15.93
CA GLU A 496 -25.53 4.25 15.08
C GLU A 496 -26.76 4.63 15.93
N GLN A 497 -27.05 3.89 17.01
CA GLN A 497 -28.14 4.27 17.92
C GLN A 497 -27.87 5.62 18.61
N ALA A 498 -26.62 5.90 19.00
CA ALA A 498 -26.25 7.17 19.60
C ALA A 498 -26.44 8.34 18.63
N LYS A 499 -26.11 8.16 17.34
CA LYS A 499 -26.38 9.15 16.29
C LYS A 499 -27.88 9.46 16.19
N ASP A 500 -28.72 8.43 16.24
CA ASP A 500 -30.17 8.61 16.19
C ASP A 500 -30.70 9.36 17.41
N PHE A 501 -30.25 9.02 18.62
CA PHE A 501 -30.62 9.78 19.82
C PHE A 501 -30.13 11.24 19.76
N TYR A 502 -28.90 11.47 19.32
CA TYR A 502 -28.33 12.82 19.17
C TYR A 502 -29.12 13.68 18.18
N LYS A 503 -29.50 13.12 17.01
CA LYS A 503 -30.33 13.78 16.00
C LYS A 503 -31.71 14.14 16.54
N ASN A 504 -32.28 13.30 17.41
CA ASN A 504 -33.58 13.52 18.03
C ASN A 504 -33.53 14.45 19.27
N GLY A 505 -32.38 15.04 19.60
CA GLY A 505 -32.24 15.92 20.77
C GLY A 505 -32.12 15.19 22.12
N ASN A 506 -32.06 13.86 22.10
CA ASN A 506 -32.00 13.01 23.28
C ASN A 506 -30.55 12.81 23.73
N ASP A 507 -29.93 13.90 24.20
CA ASP A 507 -28.50 13.97 24.48
C ASP A 507 -28.03 13.03 25.59
N GLU A 508 -28.86 12.79 26.61
CA GLU A 508 -28.50 11.91 27.73
C GLU A 508 -28.36 10.45 27.29
N GLN A 509 -29.32 9.96 26.50
CA GLN A 509 -29.28 8.61 25.92
C GLN A 509 -28.12 8.47 24.93
N ALA A 510 -27.88 9.50 24.12
CA ALA A 510 -26.73 9.54 23.22
C ALA A 510 -25.41 9.45 23.99
N LEU A 511 -25.20 10.28 25.03
CA LEU A 511 -24.00 10.24 25.86
C LEU A 511 -23.79 8.88 26.52
N ASN A 512 -24.84 8.22 27.00
CA ASN A 512 -24.73 6.89 27.60
C ASN A 512 -24.25 5.85 26.58
N LEU A 513 -24.84 5.83 25.39
CA LEU A 513 -24.40 4.94 24.31
C LEU A 513 -22.99 5.27 23.83
N LEU A 514 -22.64 6.55 23.68
CA LEU A 514 -21.29 6.98 23.30
C LEU A 514 -20.24 6.58 24.34
N ARG A 515 -20.57 6.62 25.65
CA ARG A 515 -19.68 6.07 26.70
C ARG A 515 -19.50 4.57 26.57
N ARG A 516 -20.52 3.82 26.17
CA ARG A 516 -20.40 2.38 25.88
C ARG A 516 -19.57 2.12 24.63
N VAL A 517 -19.73 2.93 23.58
CA VAL A 517 -18.86 2.91 22.41
C VAL A 517 -17.42 3.10 22.85
N LEU A 518 -17.12 4.15 23.63
CA LEU A 518 -15.76 4.43 24.10
C LEU A 518 -15.25 3.43 25.15
N ALA A 519 -16.11 2.64 25.79
CA ALA A 519 -15.68 1.55 26.67
C ALA A 519 -15.19 0.33 25.88
N ILE A 520 -15.77 0.09 24.70
CA ILE A 520 -15.47 -1.04 23.80
C ILE A 520 -14.40 -0.64 22.78
N GLU A 521 -14.59 0.49 22.11
CA GLU A 521 -13.70 1.08 21.11
C GLU A 521 -13.29 2.52 21.52
N PRO A 522 -12.34 2.68 22.47
CA PRO A 522 -11.93 3.98 23.01
C PRO A 522 -11.32 4.95 21.99
N MET A 523 -10.99 4.49 20.78
CA MET A 523 -10.36 5.30 19.72
C MET A 523 -11.36 5.78 18.64
N THR A 524 -12.66 5.67 18.92
CA THR A 524 -13.73 6.05 17.99
C THR A 524 -13.86 7.56 17.89
N ALA A 525 -13.18 8.15 16.89
CA ALA A 525 -13.17 9.60 16.66
C ALA A 525 -14.58 10.22 16.54
N GLU A 526 -15.48 9.52 15.86
CA GLU A 526 -16.87 9.95 15.69
C GLU A 526 -17.62 10.00 17.03
N ALA A 527 -17.31 9.10 17.97
CA ALA A 527 -17.93 9.13 19.28
C ALA A 527 -17.50 10.36 20.09
N TYR A 528 -16.20 10.69 20.07
CA TYR A 528 -15.70 11.94 20.67
C TYR A 528 -16.28 13.18 20.00
N PHE A 529 -16.43 13.17 18.68
CA PHE A 529 -17.05 14.27 17.95
C PHE A 529 -18.50 14.49 18.40
N LEU A 530 -19.30 13.42 18.47
CA LEU A 530 -20.70 13.50 18.93
C LEU A 530 -20.81 13.95 20.40
N ILE A 531 -19.92 13.47 21.28
CA ILE A 531 -19.86 13.96 22.67
C ILE A 531 -19.53 15.46 22.68
N GLY A 532 -18.57 15.91 21.85
CA GLY A 532 -18.23 17.32 21.72
C GLY A 532 -19.41 18.17 21.24
N GLN A 533 -20.17 17.68 20.26
CA GLN A 533 -21.40 18.33 19.78
C GLN A 533 -22.48 18.42 20.85
N ILE A 534 -22.65 17.38 21.66
CA ILE A 534 -23.60 17.38 22.78
C ILE A 534 -23.20 18.43 23.81
N TYR A 535 -21.91 18.49 24.19
CA TYR A 535 -21.42 19.54 25.10
C TYR A 535 -21.60 20.95 24.54
N LEU A 536 -21.45 21.16 23.22
CA LEU A 536 -21.78 22.44 22.61
C LEU A 536 -23.25 22.79 22.75
N ARG A 537 -24.15 21.84 22.52
CA ARG A 537 -25.59 22.04 22.70
C ARG A 537 -25.97 22.37 24.15
N GLN A 538 -25.18 21.87 25.10
CA GLN A 538 -25.32 22.14 26.53
C GLN A 538 -24.62 23.44 27.00
N GLY A 539 -23.87 24.12 26.13
CA GLY A 539 -23.10 25.32 26.48
C GLY A 539 -21.77 25.05 27.19
N GLU A 540 -21.35 23.80 27.32
CA GLU A 540 -20.11 23.37 27.96
C GLU A 540 -18.94 23.44 26.96
N MET A 541 -18.51 24.66 26.62
CA MET A 541 -17.53 24.90 25.56
C MET A 541 -16.14 24.29 25.82
N GLU A 542 -15.66 24.28 27.06
CA GLU A 542 -14.35 23.70 27.40
C GLU A 542 -14.33 22.18 27.15
N GLN A 543 -15.37 21.48 27.60
CA GLN A 543 -15.56 20.05 27.41
C GLN A 543 -15.71 19.72 25.92
N ALA A 544 -16.45 20.54 25.18
CA ALA A 544 -16.57 20.42 23.74
C ALA A 544 -15.21 20.51 23.03
N VAL A 545 -14.41 21.53 23.34
CA VAL A 545 -13.07 21.70 22.75
C VAL A 545 -12.18 20.50 23.03
N ALA A 546 -12.19 19.99 24.27
CA ALA A 546 -11.38 18.82 24.63
C ALA A 546 -11.77 17.57 23.82
N ASN A 547 -13.06 17.29 23.71
CA ASN A 547 -13.57 16.14 22.95
C ASN A 547 -13.35 16.30 21.44
N LEU A 548 -13.56 17.49 20.87
CA LEU A 548 -13.31 17.77 19.45
C LEU A 548 -11.83 17.66 19.10
N LYS A 549 -10.93 18.15 19.96
CA LYS A 549 -9.48 17.95 19.79
C LYS A 549 -9.10 16.47 19.85
N THR A 550 -9.76 15.70 20.72
CA THR A 550 -9.56 14.24 20.81
C THR A 550 -10.09 13.51 19.58
N ALA A 551 -11.23 13.93 19.04
CA ALA A 551 -11.77 13.45 17.77
C ALA A 551 -10.76 13.68 16.63
N LEU A 552 -10.20 14.89 16.53
CA LEU A 552 -9.20 15.25 15.52
C LEU A 552 -7.84 14.55 15.73
N PHE A 553 -7.48 14.27 16.98
CA PHE A 553 -6.31 13.46 17.28
C PHE A 553 -6.45 12.05 16.70
N TRP A 554 -7.63 11.44 16.81
CA TRP A 554 -7.91 10.10 16.29
C TRP A 554 -8.31 10.06 14.81
N ASN A 555 -8.88 11.13 14.26
CA ASN A 555 -9.22 11.28 12.84
C ASN A 555 -9.06 12.75 12.41
N ASN A 556 -7.93 13.06 11.77
CA ASN A 556 -7.62 14.40 11.27
C ASN A 556 -8.29 14.72 9.92
N GLN A 557 -9.13 13.85 9.37
CA GLN A 557 -9.94 14.14 8.18
C GLN A 557 -11.39 14.49 8.54
N LEU A 558 -11.72 14.59 9.84
CA LEU A 558 -13.05 14.93 10.30
C LEU A 558 -13.30 16.44 10.21
N ILE A 559 -13.65 16.90 9.00
CA ILE A 559 -13.84 18.33 8.69
C ILE A 559 -14.83 19.02 9.64
N ASP A 560 -15.90 18.33 10.02
CA ASP A 560 -16.93 18.88 10.92
C ASP A 560 -16.37 19.21 12.31
N ALA A 561 -15.34 18.48 12.77
CA ALA A 561 -14.69 18.76 14.04
C ALA A 561 -13.81 20.02 13.97
N TYR A 562 -13.11 20.25 12.86
CA TYR A 562 -12.40 21.50 12.62
C TYR A 562 -13.35 22.70 12.50
N ILE A 563 -14.46 22.55 11.77
CA ILE A 563 -15.51 23.57 11.65
C ILE A 563 -16.05 23.92 13.04
N SER A 564 -16.34 22.91 13.86
CA SER A 564 -16.88 23.10 15.20
C SER A 564 -15.90 23.83 16.12
N LEU A 565 -14.61 23.46 16.10
CA LEU A 565 -13.57 24.22 16.82
C LEU A 565 -13.44 25.65 16.30
N GLY A 566 -13.47 25.85 14.97
CA GLY A 566 -13.43 27.18 14.35
C GLY A 566 -14.55 28.08 14.85
N LYS A 567 -15.79 27.57 14.89
CA LYS A 567 -16.96 28.28 15.45
C LYS A 567 -16.77 28.63 16.92
N ILE A 568 -16.31 27.67 17.74
CA ILE A 568 -16.06 27.92 19.17
C ILE A 568 -15.02 29.03 19.35
N PHE A 569 -13.92 29.00 18.61
CA PHE A 569 -12.87 30.02 18.73
C PHE A 569 -13.31 31.39 18.22
N ILE A 570 -14.15 31.45 17.18
CA ILE A 570 -14.81 32.69 16.75
C ILE A 570 -15.67 33.26 17.89
N GLU A 571 -16.48 32.43 18.53
CA GLU A 571 -17.36 32.83 19.62
C GLU A 571 -16.58 33.30 20.85
N LYS A 572 -15.43 32.67 21.13
CA LYS A 572 -14.49 33.10 22.18
C LYS A 572 -13.66 34.34 21.82
N GLY A 573 -13.72 34.82 20.59
CA GLY A 573 -12.88 35.91 20.08
C GLY A 573 -11.41 35.55 19.85
N ASP A 574 -11.05 34.26 19.91
CA ASP A 574 -9.70 33.78 19.62
C ASP A 574 -9.53 33.55 18.12
N CYS A 575 -9.37 34.66 17.40
CA CYS A 575 -9.35 34.65 15.94
C CYS A 575 -8.09 34.00 15.35
N LEU A 576 -7.01 33.87 16.12
CA LEU A 576 -5.82 33.12 15.71
C LEU A 576 -6.10 31.62 15.69
N GLN A 577 -6.65 31.07 16.78
CA GLN A 577 -6.99 29.65 16.82
C GLN A 577 -8.09 29.31 15.81
N ALA A 578 -9.11 30.18 15.67
CA ALA A 578 -10.15 30.01 14.66
C ALA A 578 -9.58 29.90 13.25
N LYS A 579 -8.64 30.79 12.90
CA LYS A 579 -7.96 30.77 11.60
C LYS A 579 -7.23 29.46 11.37
N ASN A 580 -6.42 29.01 12.33
CA ASN A 580 -5.65 27.77 12.22
C ASN A 580 -6.55 26.54 12.00
N GLN A 581 -7.67 26.44 12.73
CA GLN A 581 -8.59 25.30 12.56
C GLN A 581 -9.29 25.33 11.20
N LEU A 582 -9.67 26.51 10.70
CA LEU A 582 -10.33 26.65 9.41
C LEU A 582 -9.36 26.49 8.22
N GLU A 583 -8.08 26.82 8.39
CA GLU A 583 -7.03 26.48 7.43
C GLU A 583 -6.86 24.97 7.33
N ALA A 584 -6.76 24.28 8.47
CA ALA A 584 -6.73 22.81 8.49
C ALA A 584 -8.00 22.19 7.87
N ALA A 585 -9.18 22.75 8.13
CA ALA A 585 -10.43 22.30 7.49
C ALA A 585 -10.40 22.43 5.96
N LYS A 586 -9.79 23.51 5.44
CA LYS A 586 -9.66 23.77 4.00
C LYS A 586 -8.65 22.84 3.33
N GLU A 587 -7.59 22.44 4.05
CA GLU A 587 -6.68 21.40 3.56
C GLU A 587 -7.38 20.05 3.39
N VAL A 588 -8.36 19.75 4.25
CA VAL A 588 -9.17 18.52 4.14
C VAL A 588 -10.18 18.59 2.98
N ASN A 589 -10.90 19.70 2.83
CA ASN A 589 -11.79 19.93 1.68
C ASN A 589 -11.74 21.41 1.24
N PRO A 590 -11.04 21.71 0.13
CA PRO A 590 -10.89 23.09 -0.37
C PRO A 590 -12.20 23.76 -0.79
N ASP A 591 -13.20 22.98 -1.20
CA ASP A 591 -14.45 23.46 -1.80
C ASP A 591 -15.61 23.51 -0.80
N ASN A 592 -15.35 23.28 0.49
CA ASN A 592 -16.39 23.33 1.51
C ASN A 592 -16.88 24.78 1.74
N GLU A 593 -18.11 25.08 1.31
CA GLU A 593 -18.71 26.42 1.37
C GLU A 593 -18.77 27.00 2.79
N GLU A 594 -19.01 26.16 3.80
CA GLU A 594 -19.09 26.58 5.20
C GLU A 594 -17.71 27.00 5.73
N VAL A 595 -16.66 26.23 5.41
CA VAL A 595 -15.28 26.60 5.75
C VAL A 595 -14.91 27.94 5.12
N ILE A 596 -15.24 28.15 3.83
CA ILE A 596 -14.97 29.40 3.12
C ILE A 596 -15.71 30.58 3.77
N ALA A 597 -16.96 30.38 4.18
CA ALA A 597 -17.75 31.42 4.85
C ALA A 597 -17.16 31.79 6.22
N LEU A 598 -16.79 30.79 7.04
CA LEU A 598 -16.17 31.01 8.35
C LEU A 598 -14.79 31.65 8.23
N GLN A 599 -14.00 31.32 7.21
CA GLN A 599 -12.71 31.98 6.96
C GLN A 599 -12.87 33.47 6.70
N ARG A 600 -13.84 33.87 5.86
CA ARG A 600 -14.16 35.29 5.62
C ARG A 600 -14.61 36.00 6.89
N GLN A 601 -15.29 35.30 7.80
CA GLN A 601 -15.70 35.84 9.10
C GLN A 601 -14.49 36.09 10.01
N VAL A 602 -13.53 35.16 10.06
CA VAL A 602 -12.30 35.28 10.87
C VAL A 602 -11.34 36.35 10.31
N GLU A 603 -11.22 36.48 8.99
CA GLU A 603 -10.40 37.53 8.36
C GLU A 603 -10.83 38.94 8.78
N ARG A 604 -12.14 39.14 8.99
CA ARG A 604 -12.70 40.42 9.48
C ARG A 604 -12.45 40.67 10.96
N CYS A 605 -12.19 39.62 11.74
CA CYS A 605 -11.83 39.73 13.17
C CYS A 605 -10.35 40.09 13.38
N SER A 606 -9.48 39.76 12.42
CA SER A 606 -8.03 40.07 12.48
C SER A 606 -7.64 41.47 12.01
N ARG A 607 -8.61 42.29 11.57
CA ARG A 607 -8.45 43.71 11.21
C ARG A 607 -8.96 44.57 12.35
#